data_AF-A0A1G9E9Q1-F1
#
_entry.id   AF-A0A1G9E9Q1-F1
#
_cell.length_a   1.000
_cell.length_b   1.000
_cell.length_c   1.000
_cell.angle_alpha   90.00
_cell.angle_beta   90.00
_cell.angle_gamma   90.00
#
_symmetry.space_group_name_H-M   'P 1'
#
loop_
_entity.id
_entity.type
_entity.pdbx_description
1 polymer ?
#
loop_
_entity_poly.entity_id
_entity_poly.type
_entity_poly.pdbx_seq_one_letter_code
_entity_poly.pdbx_strand_id
1 'polypeptide(L)'
;MESAFKIHSMEEYLNFYMEETERLFFKEEFPELKEKILANCFEIKRAIQEINHENFFEQYARINTLEAEILIILECSELRGSDNVVPFAEAEILQVAKQDSKTYFKERCGLTLIAPTPHSLHFSVE
;
A
#
# COMPACT_ATOMS: atom_id res chain seq x y z
N MET A 1 -26.47 11.74 -7.91
CA MET A 1 -25.72 11.70 -6.63
C MET A 1 -24.97 10.37 -6.68
N GLU A 2 -23.66 10.39 -6.88
CA GLU A 2 -22.88 9.16 -6.80
C GLU A 2 -22.97 8.61 -5.37
N SER A 3 -23.18 7.30 -5.24
CA SER A 3 -23.14 6.64 -3.95
C SER A 3 -21.75 6.80 -3.35
N ALA A 4 -21.67 7.03 -2.02
CA ALA A 4 -20.39 7.03 -1.32
C ALA A 4 -19.64 5.71 -1.57
N PHE A 5 -18.33 5.79 -1.82
CA PHE A 5 -17.45 4.64 -1.91
C PHE A 5 -17.56 3.78 -0.65
N LYS A 6 -17.66 2.46 -0.83
CA LYS A 6 -17.76 1.48 0.25
C LYS A 6 -17.00 0.22 -0.13
N ILE A 7 -16.31 -0.33 0.85
CA ILE A 7 -15.73 -1.67 0.80
C ILE A 7 -16.70 -2.60 1.55
N HIS A 8 -17.17 -3.67 0.89
CA HIS A 8 -18.16 -4.59 1.44
C HIS A 8 -17.54 -5.83 2.09
N SER A 9 -16.35 -6.25 1.67
CA SER A 9 -15.63 -7.35 2.33
C SER A 9 -14.10 -7.20 2.26
N MET A 10 -13.42 -8.00 3.08
CA MET A 10 -11.96 -8.12 3.04
C MET A 10 -11.49 -8.69 1.70
N GLU A 11 -12.21 -9.67 1.13
CA GLU A 11 -11.89 -10.24 -0.18
C GLU A 11 -12.01 -9.19 -1.28
N GLU A 12 -13.06 -8.37 -1.28
CA GLU A 12 -13.22 -7.27 -2.23
C GLU A 12 -12.02 -6.31 -2.17
N TYR A 13 -11.65 -5.90 -0.96
CA TYR A 13 -10.53 -4.99 -0.73
C TYR A 13 -9.20 -5.54 -1.24
N LEU A 14 -8.89 -6.81 -0.93
CA LEU A 14 -7.63 -7.43 -1.33
C LEU A 14 -7.59 -7.79 -2.81
N ASN A 15 -8.72 -8.22 -3.38
CA ASN A 15 -8.81 -8.56 -4.80
C ASN A 15 -8.50 -7.36 -5.69
N PHE A 16 -8.88 -6.15 -5.29
CA PHE A 16 -8.49 -4.93 -5.99
C PHE A 16 -6.98 -4.85 -6.22
N TYR A 17 -6.17 -5.01 -5.17
CA TYR A 17 -4.70 -4.95 -5.29
C TYR A 17 -4.13 -6.13 -6.09
N MET A 18 -4.71 -7.32 -5.96
CA MET A 18 -4.28 -8.50 -6.70
C MET A 18 -4.56 -8.33 -8.21
N GLU A 19 -5.73 -7.82 -8.58
CA GLU A 19 -6.09 -7.54 -9.97
C GLU A 19 -5.22 -6.43 -10.58
N GLU A 20 -4.96 -5.35 -9.84
CA GLU A 20 -4.05 -4.28 -10.29
C GLU A 20 -2.62 -4.79 -10.49
N THR A 21 -2.16 -5.70 -9.62
CA THR A 21 -0.86 -6.37 -9.75
C THR A 21 -0.81 -7.19 -11.03
N GLU A 22 -1.81 -8.03 -11.29
CA GLU A 22 -1.86 -8.83 -12.53
C GLU A 22 -1.94 -7.94 -13.78
N ARG A 23 -2.66 -6.82 -13.71
CA ARG A 23 -2.75 -5.84 -14.80
C ARG A 23 -1.40 -5.21 -15.13
N LEU A 24 -0.67 -4.77 -14.11
CA LEU A 24 0.60 -4.06 -14.29
C LEU A 24 1.78 -4.99 -14.64
N PHE A 25 1.78 -6.21 -14.10
CA PHE A 25 2.91 -7.15 -14.21
C PHE A 25 2.64 -8.34 -15.14
N PHE A 26 1.58 -8.28 -15.97
CA PHE A 26 1.14 -9.37 -16.85
C PHE A 26 2.25 -9.98 -17.75
N LYS A 27 3.32 -9.22 -18.06
CA LYS A 27 4.38 -9.62 -19.00
C LYS A 27 5.70 -10.08 -18.34
N GLU A 28 5.70 -10.39 -17.04
CA GLU A 28 6.82 -10.99 -16.28
C GLU A 28 8.13 -10.17 -16.19
N GLU A 29 8.07 -8.84 -16.18
CA GLU A 29 9.30 -8.04 -16.07
C GLU A 29 9.75 -7.76 -14.62
N PHE A 30 8.90 -7.97 -13.60
CA PHE A 30 9.18 -7.56 -12.20
C PHE A 30 8.65 -8.55 -11.15
N PRO A 31 9.29 -9.74 -11.00
CA PRO A 31 8.82 -10.78 -10.09
C PRO A 31 8.89 -10.38 -8.60
N GLU A 32 9.87 -9.58 -8.19
CA GLU A 32 10.06 -9.19 -6.80
C GLU A 32 8.98 -8.22 -6.33
N LEU A 33 8.58 -7.28 -7.18
CA LEU A 33 7.48 -6.35 -6.89
C LEU A 33 6.14 -7.08 -6.76
N LYS A 34 5.88 -8.02 -7.68
CA LYS A 34 4.68 -8.86 -7.65
C LYS A 34 4.65 -9.71 -6.38
N GLU A 35 5.76 -10.38 -6.04
CA GLU A 35 5.86 -11.18 -4.82
C GLU A 35 5.60 -10.32 -3.57
N LYS A 36 6.18 -9.13 -3.50
CA LYS A 36 5.99 -8.21 -2.37
C LYS A 36 4.54 -7.79 -2.19
N ILE A 37 3.83 -7.42 -3.26
CA ILE A 37 2.41 -7.03 -3.15
C ILE A 37 1.57 -8.21 -2.66
N LEU A 38 1.76 -9.40 -3.24
CA LEU A 38 1.02 -10.60 -2.84
C LEU A 38 1.29 -10.99 -1.38
N ALA A 39 2.54 -10.89 -0.94
CA ALA A 39 2.92 -11.11 0.45
C ALA A 39 2.25 -10.09 1.39
N ASN A 40 2.23 -8.81 1.02
CA ASN A 40 1.55 -7.78 1.81
C ASN A 40 0.03 -8.01 1.87
N CYS A 41 -0.62 -8.39 0.77
CA CYS A 41 -2.05 -8.76 0.77
C CYS A 41 -2.33 -9.93 1.73
N PHE A 42 -1.45 -10.94 1.74
CA PHE A 42 -1.56 -12.07 2.66
C PHE A 42 -1.42 -11.63 4.13
N GLU A 43 -0.45 -10.77 4.43
CA GLU A 43 -0.25 -10.27 5.80
C GLU A 43 -1.38 -9.32 6.25
N ILE A 44 -1.95 -8.51 5.35
CA ILE A 44 -3.14 -7.71 5.64
C ILE A 44 -4.31 -8.62 5.97
N LYS A 45 -4.55 -9.67 5.17
CA LYS A 45 -5.61 -10.65 5.44
C LYS A 45 -5.46 -11.25 6.84
N ARG A 46 -4.24 -11.67 7.18
CA ARG A 46 -3.92 -12.25 8.48
C ARG A 46 -4.16 -11.25 9.61
N ALA A 47 -3.66 -10.01 9.47
CA ALA A 47 -3.86 -8.96 10.45
C ALA A 47 -5.35 -8.71 10.71
N ILE A 48 -6.17 -8.59 9.66
CA ILE A 48 -7.62 -8.40 9.77
C ILE A 48 -8.29 -9.56 10.53
N GLN A 49 -7.89 -10.81 10.25
CA GLN A 49 -8.44 -12.00 10.90
C GLN A 49 -8.04 -12.14 12.38
N GLU A 50 -6.90 -11.59 12.78
CA GLU A 50 -6.36 -11.65 14.14
C GLU A 50 -6.75 -10.44 15.02
N ILE A 51 -7.40 -9.43 14.44
CA ILE A 51 -7.83 -8.23 15.18
C ILE A 51 -8.78 -8.59 16.32
N ASN A 52 -8.50 -8.01 17.48
CA ASN A 52 -9.37 -7.97 18.64
C ASN A 52 -9.18 -6.65 19.39
N HIS A 53 -9.87 -6.49 20.52
CA HIS A 53 -9.87 -5.23 21.27
C HIS A 53 -8.50 -4.86 21.90
N GLU A 54 -7.62 -5.84 22.15
CA GLU A 54 -6.31 -5.62 22.77
C GLU A 54 -5.25 -5.18 21.75
N ASN A 55 -5.34 -5.70 20.52
CA ASN A 55 -4.35 -5.47 19.46
C ASN A 55 -4.83 -4.56 18.33
N PHE A 56 -6.04 -3.99 18.43
CA PHE A 56 -6.68 -3.24 17.34
C PHE A 56 -5.76 -2.16 16.73
N PHE A 57 -5.17 -1.29 17.57
CA PHE A 57 -4.35 -0.19 17.09
C PHE A 57 -3.03 -0.65 16.45
N GLU A 58 -2.43 -1.70 17.00
CA GLU A 58 -1.21 -2.31 16.46
C GLU A 58 -1.48 -2.94 15.09
N GLN A 59 -2.50 -3.77 14.98
CA GLN A 59 -2.88 -4.41 13.71
C GLN A 59 -3.34 -3.39 12.68
N TYR A 60 -4.08 -2.35 13.09
CA TYR A 60 -4.48 -1.29 12.18
C TYR A 60 -3.26 -0.50 11.66
N ALA A 61 -2.30 -0.18 12.53
CA ALA A 61 -1.05 0.47 12.13
C ALA A 61 -0.26 -0.39 11.12
N ARG A 62 -0.17 -1.69 11.39
CA ARG A 62 0.46 -2.67 10.50
C ARG A 62 -0.24 -2.76 9.14
N ILE A 63 -1.58 -2.80 9.12
CA ILE A 63 -2.38 -2.82 7.88
C ILE A 63 -2.08 -1.57 7.06
N ASN A 64 -2.09 -0.39 7.67
CA ASN A 64 -1.77 0.86 6.98
C ASN A 64 -0.35 0.87 6.40
N THR A 65 0.66 0.40 7.14
CA THR A 65 2.03 0.31 6.61
C THR A 65 2.09 -0.62 5.39
N LEU A 66 1.45 -1.80 5.46
CA LEU A 66 1.42 -2.76 4.36
C LEU A 66 0.67 -2.24 3.14
N GLU A 67 -0.45 -1.54 3.34
CA GLU A 67 -1.22 -0.87 2.29
C GLU A 67 -0.40 0.22 1.62
N ALA A 68 0.26 1.08 2.40
CA ALA A 68 1.11 2.14 1.89
C ALA A 68 2.26 1.57 1.03
N GLU A 69 2.91 0.49 1.47
CA GLU A 69 3.91 -0.20 0.66
C GLU A 69 3.35 -0.68 -0.68
N ILE A 70 2.16 -1.31 -0.69
CA ILE A 70 1.51 -1.76 -1.95
C ILE A 70 1.27 -0.57 -2.87
N LEU A 71 0.68 0.51 -2.35
CA LEU A 71 0.34 1.69 -3.13
C LEU A 71 1.58 2.36 -3.73
N ILE A 72 2.66 2.51 -2.95
CA ILE A 72 3.93 3.06 -3.46
C ILE A 72 4.50 2.20 -4.60
N ILE A 73 4.47 0.87 -4.46
CA ILE A 73 4.95 -0.05 -5.51
C ILE A 73 4.13 0.12 -6.78
N LEU A 74 2.79 0.19 -6.68
CA LEU A 74 1.90 0.39 -7.81
C LEU A 74 2.18 1.73 -8.50
N GLU A 75 2.24 2.83 -7.73
CA GLU A 75 2.51 4.18 -8.25
C GLU A 75 3.87 4.27 -8.95
N CYS A 76 4.93 3.72 -8.35
CA CYS A 76 6.26 3.70 -8.97
C CYS A 76 6.29 2.88 -10.27
N SER A 77 5.51 1.80 -10.32
CA SER A 77 5.44 0.91 -11.48
C SER A 77 4.71 1.57 -12.66
N GLU A 78 3.68 2.37 -12.40
CA GLU A 78 2.98 3.13 -13.44
C GLU A 78 3.86 4.20 -14.09
N LEU A 79 4.75 4.85 -13.32
CA LEU A 79 5.66 5.89 -13.83
C LEU A 79 6.71 5.37 -14.82
N ARG A 80 7.08 4.08 -14.74
CA ARG A 80 8.10 3.46 -15.60
C ARG A 80 7.64 3.27 -17.05
N GLY A 81 6.33 3.31 -17.31
CA GLY A 81 5.78 3.28 -18.67
C GLY A 81 5.91 4.60 -19.44
N SER A 82 6.50 5.65 -18.84
CA SER A 82 6.68 6.94 -19.49
C SER A 82 8.06 7.06 -20.17
N ASP A 83 8.07 7.47 -21.44
CA ASP A 83 9.28 7.54 -22.29
C ASP A 83 10.41 8.47 -21.76
N ASN A 84 10.15 9.23 -20.70
CA ASN A 84 11.05 10.26 -20.17
C ASN A 84 11.62 9.94 -18.78
N VAL A 85 11.35 8.76 -18.22
CA VAL A 85 11.79 8.38 -16.87
C VAL A 85 12.77 7.21 -16.96
N VAL A 86 13.94 7.36 -16.34
CA VAL A 86 14.87 6.25 -16.15
C VAL A 86 14.16 5.19 -15.30
N PRO A 87 13.96 3.96 -15.81
CA PRO A 87 13.19 2.97 -15.08
C PRO A 87 13.95 2.54 -13.83
N PHE A 88 13.36 2.79 -12.66
CA PHE A 88 13.87 2.32 -11.36
C PHE A 88 14.04 0.80 -11.35
N ALA A 89 15.08 0.29 -10.69
CA ALA A 89 15.21 -1.14 -10.42
C ALA A 89 14.18 -1.59 -9.37
N GLU A 90 13.79 -2.87 -9.37
CA GLU A 90 12.84 -3.40 -8.37
C GLU A 90 13.30 -3.14 -6.94
N ALA A 91 14.58 -3.39 -6.66
CA ALA A 91 15.18 -3.13 -5.35
C ALA A 91 15.07 -1.67 -4.90
N GLU A 92 15.13 -0.71 -5.82
CA GLU A 92 14.98 0.72 -5.51
C GLU A 92 13.53 1.03 -5.13
N ILE A 93 12.56 0.49 -5.88
CA ILE A 93 11.13 0.65 -5.58
C ILE A 93 10.79 0.01 -4.23
N LEU A 94 11.29 -1.20 -3.96
CA LEU A 94 11.08 -1.88 -2.68
C LEU A 94 11.69 -1.10 -1.52
N GLN A 95 12.85 -0.47 -1.73
CA GLN A 95 13.47 0.38 -0.72
C GLN A 95 12.61 1.63 -0.45
N VAL A 96 12.14 2.31 -1.49
CA VAL A 96 11.26 3.49 -1.37
C VAL A 96 9.97 3.12 -0.65
N ALA A 97 9.30 2.04 -1.07
CA ALA A 97 8.07 1.57 -0.44
C ALA A 97 8.25 1.35 1.08
N LYS A 98 9.35 0.71 1.47
CA LYS A 98 9.67 0.46 2.88
C LYS A 98 9.97 1.74 3.67
N GLN A 99 10.67 2.70 3.07
CA GLN A 99 11.09 3.93 3.75
C GLN A 99 9.92 4.92 3.90
N ASP A 100 9.12 5.05 2.86
CA ASP A 100 8.13 6.12 2.74
C ASP A 100 6.72 5.67 3.20
N SER A 101 6.50 4.38 3.44
CA SER A 101 5.22 3.86 3.98
C SER A 101 4.76 4.56 5.26
N LYS A 102 5.71 4.98 6.11
CA LYS A 102 5.45 5.69 7.37
C LYS A 102 4.89 7.11 7.19
N THR A 103 5.11 7.72 6.03
CA THR A 103 4.69 9.10 5.75
C THR A 103 3.69 9.19 4.59
N TYR A 104 3.52 8.11 3.85
CA TYR A 104 2.65 8.02 2.68
C TYR A 104 1.28 8.67 2.89
N PHE A 105 0.45 8.20 3.83
CA PHE A 105 -0.91 8.75 4.02
C PHE A 105 -0.93 10.20 4.49
N LYS A 106 0.10 10.63 5.22
CA LYS A 106 0.27 12.02 5.63
C LYS A 106 0.49 12.91 4.40
N GLU A 107 1.37 12.49 3.51
CA GLU A 107 1.67 13.20 2.26
C GLU A 107 0.47 13.17 1.30
N ARG A 108 -0.24 12.04 1.19
CA ARG A 108 -1.49 11.92 0.43
C ARG A 108 -2.59 12.88 0.92
N CYS A 109 -2.59 13.22 2.21
CA CYS A 109 -3.48 14.23 2.79
C CYS A 109 -2.97 15.67 2.66
N GLY A 110 -1.86 15.90 1.93
CA GLY A 110 -1.27 17.23 1.74
C GLY A 110 -0.53 17.77 2.97
N LEU A 111 -0.23 16.92 3.96
CA LEU A 111 0.51 17.32 5.15
C LEU A 111 2.02 17.22 4.89
N THR A 112 2.76 18.27 5.26
CA THR A 112 4.23 18.26 5.18
C THR A 112 4.83 17.30 6.21
N LEU A 113 6.00 16.70 5.92
CA LEU A 113 6.69 15.79 6.84
C LEU A 113 6.96 16.37 8.23
N ILE A 114 7.22 17.69 8.33
CA ILE A 114 7.48 18.38 9.59
C ILE A 114 6.22 18.70 10.41
N ALA A 115 5.03 18.62 9.81
CA ALA A 115 3.79 18.91 10.52
C ALA A 115 3.53 17.83 11.57
N PRO A 116 2.93 18.14 12.74
CA PRO A 116 2.51 17.10 13.67
C PRO A 116 1.48 16.19 13.00
N THR A 117 1.62 14.88 13.23
CA THR A 117 0.65 13.90 12.72
C THR A 117 -0.67 14.06 13.49
N PRO A 118 -1.81 14.23 12.80
CA PRO A 118 -3.10 14.33 13.46
C PRO A 118 -3.43 13.06 14.24
N HIS A 119 -4.13 13.20 15.37
CA HIS A 119 -4.59 12.06 16.16
C HIS A 119 -5.80 11.39 15.48
N SER A 120 -5.52 10.50 14.52
CA SER A 120 -6.50 9.77 13.72
C SER A 120 -5.97 8.40 13.35
N LEU A 121 -6.87 7.41 13.26
CA LEU A 121 -6.53 6.08 12.77
C LEU A 121 -5.82 6.14 11.40
N HIS A 122 -6.27 7.03 10.52
CA HIS A 122 -5.73 7.18 9.16
C HIS A 122 -4.20 7.36 9.09
N PHE A 123 -3.59 7.94 10.14
CA PHE A 123 -2.14 8.17 10.19
C PHE A 123 -1.41 7.22 11.16
N SER A 124 -2.11 6.21 11.69
CA SER A 124 -1.53 5.17 12.53
C SER A 124 -0.76 4.22 11.64
N VAL A 125 0.56 4.13 11.80
CA VAL A 125 1.49 3.29 11.03
C VAL A 125 2.57 2.75 11.96
N GLU A 126 3.10 1.57 11.63
CA GLU A 126 4.21 0.92 12.35
C GLU A 126 5.60 1.39 11.86
#